data_AF-A0AAV1J044-F1
#
_entry.id   AF-A0AAV1J044-F1
#
_cell.length_a   1.000
_cell.length_b   1.000
_cell.length_c   1.000
_cell.angle_alpha   90.00
_cell.angle_beta   90.00
_cell.angle_gamma   90.00
#
_symmetry.space_group_name_H-M   'P 1'
#
loop_
_entity.id
_entity.type
_entity.pdbx_description
1 polymer ?
#
loop_
_entity_poly.entity_id
_entity_poly.type
_entity_poly.pdbx_seq_one_letter_code
_entity_poly.pdbx_strand_id
1 'polypeptide(L)'
;MPRRTCYWSRRLDFQLVEFIRKKDIIWKPVGNTNHHIQQKYKAYAEFASKLGREFTARSVRDRWANIRSTFNHNLRKVLKSEKMAKNQDEVYTPCWPLWKALQFLRDPTKSEESVLEEYSTLEGKPENFEADLDEPPINLRQRGQHIYSPQKYKSSKRKMKQCKEVLDNLIVTMSPLNVPSQGQNYWFFGRHVTERLNTMRLVDAKCARREILKLLKTNEGHIDQDNINDSLCS
;
A
#
# COMPACT_ATOMS: atom_id res chain seq x y z
N MET A 1 18.63 -0.15 -14.33
CA MET A 1 19.56 0.86 -13.74
C MET A 1 19.57 0.74 -12.23
N PRO A 2 20.75 0.68 -11.58
CA PRO A 2 20.86 0.62 -10.13
C PRO A 2 20.21 1.85 -9.47
N ARG A 3 19.53 1.65 -8.35
CA ARG A 3 18.97 2.76 -7.57
C ARG A 3 20.13 3.48 -6.88
N ARG A 4 20.42 4.72 -7.28
CA ARG A 4 21.32 5.57 -6.49
C ARG A 4 20.63 5.86 -5.16
N THR A 5 21.30 5.52 -4.07
CA THR A 5 20.85 5.82 -2.71
C THR A 5 21.21 7.27 -2.40
N CYS A 6 20.22 8.16 -2.41
CA CYS A 6 20.40 9.53 -1.93
C CYS A 6 20.17 9.57 -0.41
N TYR A 7 21.04 10.27 0.30
CA TYR A 7 20.94 10.43 1.75
C TYR A 7 19.98 11.58 2.11
N TRP A 8 19.05 11.33 3.04
CA TRP A 8 18.09 12.35 3.51
C TRP A 8 18.42 12.73 4.94
N SER A 9 18.96 13.94 5.12
CA SER A 9 19.15 14.53 6.44
C SER A 9 17.85 15.14 6.97
N ARG A 10 17.77 15.36 8.28
CA ARG A 10 16.63 16.03 8.93
C ARG A 10 16.36 17.41 8.33
N ARG A 11 17.41 18.18 8.03
CA ARG A 11 17.30 19.50 7.38
C ARG A 11 16.61 19.41 6.01
N LEU A 12 16.97 18.43 5.20
CA LEU A 12 16.35 18.21 3.89
C LEU A 12 14.88 17.81 4.00
N ASP A 13 14.51 17.04 5.03
CA ASP A 13 13.11 16.71 5.28
C ASP A 13 12.28 17.96 5.59
N PHE A 14 12.78 18.85 6.45
CA PHE A 14 12.08 20.12 6.73
C PHE A 14 11.93 20.97 5.48
N GLN A 15 12.99 21.12 4.68
CA GLN A 15 12.93 21.84 3.40
C GLN A 15 11.91 21.23 2.44
N LEU A 16 11.82 19.89 2.40
CA LEU A 16 10.81 19.20 1.60
C LEU A 16 9.40 19.48 2.10
N VAL A 17 9.18 19.45 3.42
CA VAL A 17 7.87 19.75 4.02
C VAL A 17 7.44 21.18 3.72
N GLU A 18 8.33 22.17 3.88
CA GLU A 18 8.05 23.56 3.54
C GLU A 18 7.75 23.76 2.05
N PHE A 19 8.54 23.13 1.18
CA PHE A 19 8.30 23.18 -0.26
C PHE A 19 6.92 22.61 -0.63
N ILE A 20 6.56 21.47 -0.04
CA ILE A 20 5.28 20.83 -0.30
C ILE A 20 4.13 21.66 0.26
N ARG A 21 4.28 22.23 1.46
CA ARG A 21 3.29 23.12 2.06
C ARG A 21 2.93 24.27 1.12
N LYS A 22 3.91 24.86 0.43
CA LYS A 22 3.72 25.93 -0.59
C LYS A 22 3.11 25.44 -1.91
N LYS A 23 3.10 24.13 -2.18
CA LYS A 23 2.64 23.54 -3.46
C LYS A 23 1.39 22.69 -3.24
N ASP A 24 0.25 23.37 -3.16
CA ASP A 24 -1.07 22.79 -2.91
C ASP A 24 -1.43 21.59 -3.79
N ILE A 25 -1.02 21.61 -5.07
CA ILE A 25 -1.23 20.54 -6.04
C ILE A 25 -0.70 19.16 -5.59
N ILE A 26 0.23 19.15 -4.62
CA ILE A 26 0.83 17.93 -4.08
C ILE A 26 -0.03 17.32 -2.99
N TRP A 27 -0.56 18.13 -2.08
CA TRP A 27 -1.08 17.67 -0.79
C TRP A 27 -2.57 17.93 -0.59
N LYS A 28 -3.15 19.00 -1.16
CA LYS A 28 -4.59 19.26 -1.03
C LYS A 28 -5.37 18.14 -1.72
N PRO A 29 -6.50 17.69 -1.17
CA PRO A 29 -7.31 16.63 -1.80
C PRO A 29 -8.10 17.14 -3.02
N VAL A 30 -8.49 18.42 -3.00
CA VAL A 30 -9.21 19.07 -4.11
C VAL A 30 -8.26 19.22 -5.30
N GLY A 31 -8.64 18.66 -6.45
CA GLY A 31 -7.76 18.62 -7.64
C GLY A 31 -6.63 17.59 -7.57
N ASN A 32 -6.51 16.78 -6.53
CA ASN A 32 -5.48 15.72 -6.41
C ASN A 32 -5.94 14.41 -7.05
N THR A 33 -6.45 14.51 -8.27
CA THR A 33 -6.71 13.37 -9.13
C THR A 33 -5.43 12.94 -9.83
N ASN A 34 -5.43 11.74 -10.43
CA ASN A 34 -4.34 11.27 -11.27
C ASN A 34 -4.10 12.16 -12.51
N HIS A 35 -5.03 13.07 -12.83
CA HIS A 35 -4.88 14.00 -13.95
C HIS A 35 -3.67 14.94 -13.78
N HIS A 36 -3.29 15.30 -12.56
CA HIS A 36 -2.16 16.19 -12.30
C HIS A 36 -0.85 15.46 -11.96
N ILE A 37 -0.70 14.19 -12.36
CA ILE A 37 0.55 13.42 -12.12
C ILE A 37 1.77 14.15 -12.70
N GLN A 38 1.65 14.73 -13.91
CA GLN A 38 2.74 15.47 -14.53
C GLN A 38 3.12 16.73 -13.76
N GLN A 39 2.13 17.49 -13.25
CA GLN A 39 2.39 18.69 -12.46
C GLN A 39 3.05 18.35 -11.12
N LYS A 40 2.62 17.28 -10.45
CA LYS A 40 3.27 16.76 -9.24
C LYS A 40 4.71 16.33 -9.54
N TYR A 41 4.91 15.59 -10.64
CA TYR A 41 6.24 15.16 -11.05
C TYR A 41 7.16 16.35 -11.36
N LYS A 42 6.64 17.37 -12.05
CA LYS A 42 7.34 18.63 -12.30
C LYS A 42 7.74 19.32 -11.00
N ALA A 43 6.84 19.39 -10.01
CA ALA A 43 7.17 19.97 -8.70
C ALA A 43 8.25 19.17 -7.95
N TYR A 44 8.20 17.83 -7.99
CA TYR A 44 9.26 17.01 -7.39
C TYR A 44 10.60 17.15 -8.13
N ALA A 45 10.56 17.31 -9.46
CA ALA A 45 11.75 17.57 -10.27
C ALA A 45 12.35 18.95 -9.94
N GLU A 46 11.51 19.98 -9.74
CA GLU A 46 11.93 21.32 -9.32
C GLU A 46 12.63 21.30 -7.95
N PHE A 47 12.12 20.50 -7.01
CA PHE A 47 12.79 20.34 -5.71
C PHE A 47 14.11 19.56 -5.86
N ALA A 48 14.10 18.47 -6.63
CA ALA A 48 15.30 17.66 -6.85
C ALA A 48 16.44 18.44 -7.52
N SER A 49 16.13 19.33 -8.47
CA SER A 49 17.16 20.14 -9.15
C SER A 49 17.86 21.12 -8.21
N LYS A 50 17.21 21.56 -7.13
CA LYS A 50 17.80 22.44 -6.10
C LYS A 50 18.78 21.69 -5.18
N LEU A 51 18.62 20.37 -5.04
CA LEU A 51 19.45 19.54 -4.16
C LEU A 51 20.69 18.94 -4.86
N GLY A 52 20.72 18.95 -6.19
CA GLY A 52 21.85 18.45 -6.98
C GLY A 52 21.62 17.07 -7.60
N ARG A 53 22.67 16.52 -8.23
CA ARG A 53 22.60 15.37 -9.15
C ARG A 53 22.24 14.04 -8.48
N GLU A 54 22.29 13.96 -7.15
CA GLU A 54 21.96 12.75 -6.39
C GLU A 54 20.45 12.56 -6.21
N PHE A 55 19.69 13.64 -6.30
CA PHE A 55 18.25 13.63 -6.10
C PHE A 55 17.51 13.55 -7.44
N THR A 56 16.52 12.67 -7.48
CA THR A 56 15.59 12.54 -8.61
C THR A 56 14.17 12.87 -8.14
N ALA A 57 13.31 13.31 -9.05
CA ALA A 57 11.88 13.51 -8.77
C ALA A 57 11.24 12.27 -8.11
N ARG A 58 11.68 11.07 -8.52
CA ARG A 58 11.27 9.80 -7.91
C ARG A 58 11.71 9.68 -6.46
N SER A 59 12.98 9.94 -6.15
CA SER A 59 13.49 9.87 -4.77
C SER A 59 12.79 10.85 -3.82
N VAL A 60 12.50 12.07 -4.30
CA VAL A 60 11.76 13.10 -3.54
C VAL A 60 10.33 12.64 -3.28
N ARG A 61 9.64 12.14 -4.30
CA ARG A 61 8.29 11.58 -4.17
C ARG A 61 8.25 10.42 -3.18
N ASP A 62 9.18 9.49 -3.30
CA ASP A 62 9.24 8.30 -2.44
C ASP A 62 9.54 8.72 -0.99
N ARG A 63 10.39 9.73 -0.77
CA ARG A 63 10.63 10.33 0.57
C ARG A 63 9.36 10.98 1.13
N TRP A 64 8.69 11.81 0.34
CA TRP A 64 7.43 12.44 0.75
C TRP A 64 6.38 11.41 1.13
N ALA A 65 6.25 10.33 0.35
CA ALA A 65 5.32 9.24 0.66
C ALA A 65 5.61 8.61 2.03
N ASN A 66 6.89 8.46 2.39
CA ASN A 66 7.30 7.94 3.70
C ASN A 66 6.95 8.92 4.83
N ILE A 67 7.29 10.21 4.67
CA ILE A 67 6.95 11.28 5.64
C ILE A 67 5.43 11.29 5.89
N ARG A 68 4.64 11.34 4.82
CA ARG A 68 3.17 11.35 4.92
C ARG A 68 2.62 10.08 5.59
N SER A 69 3.23 8.92 5.33
CA SER A 69 2.83 7.66 5.97
C SER A 69 3.08 7.71 7.48
N THR A 70 4.24 8.20 7.91
CA THR A 70 4.59 8.37 9.34
C THR A 70 3.66 9.37 10.01
N PHE A 71 3.32 10.46 9.33
CA PHE A 71 2.33 11.43 9.83
C PHE A 71 0.97 10.78 10.05
N ASN A 72 0.41 10.11 9.04
CA ASN A 72 -0.89 9.44 9.15
C ASN A 72 -0.92 8.36 10.22
N HIS A 73 0.21 7.69 10.47
CA HIS A 73 0.34 6.74 11.56
C HIS A 73 0.23 7.42 12.93
N ASN A 74 0.99 8.49 13.14
CA ASN A 74 0.91 9.28 14.37
C ASN A 74 -0.46 9.92 14.55
N LEU A 75 -1.05 10.47 13.49
CA LEU A 75 -2.39 11.04 13.51
C LEU A 75 -3.45 10.04 13.98
N ARG A 76 -3.39 8.79 13.52
CA ARG A 76 -4.30 7.73 14.01
C ARG A 76 -4.10 7.42 15.50
N LYS A 77 -2.88 7.50 16.02
CA LYS A 77 -2.61 7.32 17.46
C LYS A 77 -3.20 8.47 18.27
N VAL A 78 -2.97 9.71 17.84
CA VAL A 78 -3.52 10.92 18.46
C VAL A 78 -5.05 10.86 18.48
N LEU A 79 -5.68 10.62 17.33
CA LEU A 79 -7.15 10.50 17.24
C LEU A 79 -7.72 9.34 18.08
N LYS A 80 -6.92 8.29 18.33
CA LYS A 80 -7.34 7.20 19.21
C LYS A 80 -7.23 7.58 20.68
N SER A 81 -6.13 8.24 21.08
CA SER A 81 -5.98 8.71 22.46
C SER A 81 -6.98 9.81 22.78
N GLU A 82 -7.23 10.76 21.88
CA GLU A 82 -8.25 11.81 22.05
C GLU A 82 -9.64 11.21 22.33
N LYS A 83 -9.97 10.04 21.78
CA LYS A 83 -11.25 9.36 22.02
C LYS A 83 -11.32 8.59 23.33
N MET A 84 -10.18 8.20 23.89
CA MET A 84 -10.09 7.36 25.10
C MET A 84 -9.72 8.17 26.34
N ALA A 85 -9.09 9.32 26.14
CA ALA A 85 -8.63 10.22 27.19
C ALA A 85 -9.81 10.89 27.88
N LYS A 86 -9.75 10.96 29.21
CA LYS A 86 -10.69 11.76 30.01
C LYS A 86 -10.19 13.20 30.15
N ASN A 87 -8.87 13.39 30.12
CA ASN A 87 -8.18 14.66 30.28
C ASN A 87 -7.20 14.90 29.11
N GLN A 88 -6.88 16.16 28.81
CA GLN A 88 -5.97 16.49 27.70
C GLN A 88 -4.54 15.97 27.91
N ASP A 89 -4.09 15.83 29.15
CA ASP A 89 -2.75 15.33 29.48
C ASP A 89 -2.55 13.83 29.16
N GLU A 90 -3.64 13.08 28.99
CA GLU A 90 -3.61 11.67 28.60
C GLU A 90 -3.52 11.48 27.07
N VAL A 91 -3.64 12.57 26.30
CA VAL A 91 -3.59 12.52 24.84
C VAL A 91 -2.16 12.28 24.38
N TYR A 92 -1.97 11.24 23.56
CA TYR A 92 -0.68 10.92 22.98
C TYR A 92 -0.14 12.10 22.16
N THR A 93 1.04 12.57 22.51
CA THR A 93 1.77 13.60 21.77
C THR A 93 2.96 12.98 21.04
N PRO A 94 2.99 12.97 19.68
CA PRO A 94 4.10 12.41 18.93
C PRO A 94 5.39 13.22 19.13
N CYS A 95 6.48 12.56 19.54
CA CYS A 95 7.82 13.14 19.64
C CYS A 95 8.56 13.23 18.29
N TRP A 96 7.84 13.12 17.17
CA TRP A 96 8.44 13.08 15.85
C TRP A 96 8.72 14.51 15.35
N PRO A 97 9.96 14.87 14.95
CA PRO A 97 10.33 16.25 14.63
C PRO A 97 9.45 16.97 13.60
N LEU A 98 8.95 16.24 12.61
CA LEU A 98 8.14 16.82 11.54
C LEU A 98 6.65 16.96 11.92
N TRP A 99 6.25 16.52 13.12
CA TRP A 99 4.86 16.50 13.55
C TRP A 99 4.20 17.88 13.52
N LYS A 100 4.82 18.89 14.15
CA LYS A 100 4.33 20.28 14.14
C LYS A 100 4.27 20.84 12.71
N ALA A 101 5.32 20.64 11.92
CA ALA A 101 5.43 21.17 10.56
C ALA A 101 4.37 20.59 9.59
N LEU A 102 3.83 19.40 9.87
CA LEU A 102 2.85 18.69 9.03
C LEU A 102 1.38 18.91 9.45
N GLN A 103 1.11 19.75 10.45
CA GLN A 103 -0.26 19.98 10.92
C GLN A 103 -1.19 20.57 9.85
N PHE A 104 -0.65 21.25 8.82
CA PHE A 104 -1.43 21.73 7.67
C PHE A 104 -2.14 20.61 6.89
N LEU A 105 -1.71 19.35 7.07
CA LEU A 105 -2.38 18.20 6.46
C LEU A 105 -3.65 17.76 7.20
N ARG A 106 -3.86 18.19 8.47
CA ARG A 106 -5.04 17.82 9.28
C ARG A 106 -6.29 18.53 8.77
N ASP A 107 -6.22 19.84 8.57
CA ASP A 107 -7.33 20.68 8.13
C ASP A 107 -6.93 21.49 6.88
N PRO A 108 -7.19 20.98 5.66
CA PRO A 108 -6.82 21.66 4.41
C PRO A 108 -7.55 22.99 4.18
N THR A 109 -8.55 23.32 5.00
CA THR A 109 -9.38 24.53 4.96
C THR A 109 -9.00 25.59 6.00
N LYS A 110 -8.13 25.28 6.97
CA LYS A 110 -7.71 26.22 8.04
C LYS A 110 -6.37 26.90 7.80
N SER A 111 -5.77 26.71 6.63
CA SER A 111 -4.53 27.41 6.30
C SER A 111 -4.88 28.85 5.94
N GLU A 112 -4.83 29.79 6.90
CA GLU A 112 -4.12 31.09 6.88
C GLU A 112 -3.90 31.54 8.36
N GLU A 113 -2.82 32.27 8.64
CA GLU A 113 -2.43 32.89 9.93
C GLU A 113 -1.58 32.14 11.00
N SER A 114 -2.02 31.05 11.67
CA SER A 114 -1.53 30.83 13.06
C SER A 114 -0.22 30.05 13.33
N VAL A 115 0.65 29.77 12.34
CA VAL A 115 1.83 28.89 12.58
C VAL A 115 3.17 29.59 12.34
N LEU A 116 3.22 30.84 11.90
CA LEU A 116 4.47 31.51 11.51
C LEU A 116 5.36 31.99 12.67
N GLU A 117 4.87 31.97 13.90
CA GLU A 117 5.52 32.70 15.01
C GLU A 117 6.56 31.90 15.84
N GLU A 118 6.72 30.59 15.64
CA GLU A 118 7.56 29.77 16.55
C GLU A 118 8.94 29.36 15.98
N TYR A 119 9.37 29.84 14.81
CA TYR A 119 10.66 29.44 14.21
C TYR A 119 11.66 30.57 13.95
N SER A 120 11.33 31.83 14.27
CA SER A 120 12.21 32.97 13.99
C SER A 120 13.06 33.44 15.18
N THR A 121 13.03 32.78 16.34
CA THR A 121 13.71 33.27 17.57
C THR A 121 14.76 32.29 18.12
N LEU A 122 15.64 31.77 17.28
CA LEU A 122 16.87 31.12 17.75
C LEU A 122 18.10 31.69 17.02
N GLU A 123 18.28 33.01 17.08
CA GLU A 123 19.61 33.63 17.00
C GLU A 123 19.96 34.18 18.38
N GLY A 124 20.92 33.55 19.06
CA GLY A 124 21.39 33.96 20.39
C GLY A 124 22.50 33.08 20.97
N LYS A 125 23.74 33.28 20.47
CA LYS A 125 25.08 32.95 21.03
C LYS A 125 25.43 31.48 21.40
N PRO A 126 26.73 31.11 21.31
CA PRO A 126 27.18 29.73 21.38
C PRO A 126 27.45 29.31 22.82
N GLU A 127 26.77 28.26 23.28
CA GLU A 127 27.26 27.44 24.38
C GLU A 127 27.65 26.08 23.81
N ASN A 128 28.85 25.65 24.20
CA ASN A 128 29.51 24.43 23.79
C ASN A 128 28.57 23.22 23.93
N PHE A 129 28.16 22.65 22.80
CA PHE A 129 27.69 21.28 22.75
C PHE A 129 28.82 20.43 22.17
N GLU A 130 29.52 19.74 23.06
CA GLU A 130 30.45 18.68 22.71
C GLU A 130 29.71 17.64 21.85
N ALA A 131 30.35 17.28 20.74
CA ALA A 131 29.88 16.26 19.84
C ALA A 131 30.09 14.90 20.50
N ASP A 132 29.07 14.40 21.21
CA ASP A 132 29.05 13.01 21.65
C ASP A 132 28.64 12.13 20.45
N LEU A 133 29.67 11.58 19.81
CA LEU A 133 29.60 10.68 18.66
C LEU A 133 29.26 9.27 19.13
N ASP A 134 28.02 8.99 19.54
CA ASP A 134 27.56 7.60 19.73
C ASP A 134 26.02 7.43 19.79
N GLU A 135 25.26 8.08 18.89
CA GLU A 135 23.85 7.69 18.68
C GLU A 135 23.75 6.56 17.63
N PRO A 136 23.10 5.42 17.95
CA PRO A 136 22.94 4.34 16.99
C PRO A 136 22.02 4.78 15.83
N PRO A 137 22.29 4.33 14.59
CA PRO A 137 21.52 4.74 13.44
C PRO A 137 20.05 4.38 13.63
N ILE A 138 19.19 5.41 13.64
CA ILE A 138 17.74 5.25 13.62
C ILE A 138 17.39 4.43 12.38
N ASN A 139 17.00 3.17 12.61
CA ASN A 139 16.53 2.24 11.59
C ASN A 139 15.20 2.73 10.99
N LEU A 140 15.27 3.73 10.11
CA LEU A 140 14.20 4.04 9.17
C LEU A 140 14.00 2.80 8.30
N ARG A 141 12.87 2.11 8.50
CA ARG A 141 12.47 0.95 7.68
C ARG A 141 12.64 1.27 6.20
N GLN A 142 13.68 0.71 5.60
CA GLN A 142 13.83 0.66 4.16
C GLN A 142 12.65 -0.14 3.62
N ARG A 143 11.84 0.51 2.78
CA ARG A 143 10.67 -0.09 2.15
C ARG A 143 11.14 -1.09 1.09
N GLY A 144 11.49 -2.29 1.55
CA GLY A 144 11.93 -3.42 0.73
C GLY A 144 11.45 -4.79 1.25
N GLN A 145 11.05 -4.91 2.51
CA GLN A 145 10.45 -6.14 3.03
C GLN A 145 8.93 -6.03 3.06
N HIS A 146 8.29 -6.57 2.02
CA HIS A 146 6.87 -6.82 2.00
C HIS A 146 6.58 -8.02 2.91
N ILE A 147 6.42 -7.77 4.21
CA ILE A 147 5.78 -8.75 5.08
C ILE A 147 4.30 -8.69 4.76
N TYR A 148 3.76 -9.80 4.26
CA TYR A 148 2.33 -10.02 4.08
C TYR A 148 1.64 -9.79 5.44
N SER A 149 1.10 -8.59 5.63
CA SER A 149 0.24 -8.31 6.78
C SER A 149 -1.16 -8.84 6.43
N PRO A 150 -1.73 -9.78 7.19
CA PRO A 150 -3.09 -10.23 6.98
C PRO A 150 -4.02 -9.06 7.32
N GLN A 151 -4.57 -8.47 6.28
CA GLN A 151 -5.39 -7.28 6.35
C GLN A 151 -6.79 -7.70 6.78
N LYS A 152 -7.11 -7.54 8.08
CA LYS A 152 -8.50 -7.64 8.57
C LYS A 152 -9.30 -6.48 7.99
N TYR A 153 -9.89 -6.69 6.82
CA TYR A 153 -10.78 -5.74 6.17
C TYR A 153 -12.15 -5.75 6.86
N LYS A 154 -12.54 -4.61 7.44
CA LYS A 154 -13.94 -4.34 7.76
C LYS A 154 -14.73 -4.33 6.45
N SER A 155 -15.76 -5.17 6.36
CA SER A 155 -16.58 -5.38 5.18
C SER A 155 -17.37 -4.12 4.81
N SER A 156 -16.94 -3.44 3.76
CA SER A 156 -17.75 -2.44 3.08
C SER A 156 -18.83 -3.16 2.27
N LYS A 157 -20.11 -2.79 2.44
CA LYS A 157 -21.27 -3.33 1.70
C LYS A 157 -21.10 -3.30 0.17
N ARG A 158 -20.16 -2.50 -0.38
CA ARG A 158 -19.77 -2.52 -1.80
C ARG A 158 -19.06 -3.82 -2.23
N LYS A 159 -18.25 -4.44 -1.35
CA LYS A 159 -17.58 -5.71 -1.66
C LYS A 159 -18.55 -6.88 -1.75
N MET A 160 -19.67 -6.84 -1.01
CA MET A 160 -20.69 -7.90 -1.06
C MET A 160 -21.36 -7.99 -2.42
N LYS A 161 -21.62 -6.85 -3.08
CA LYS A 161 -22.18 -6.83 -4.44
C LYS A 161 -21.20 -7.40 -5.46
N GLN A 162 -19.91 -7.04 -5.37
CA GLN A 162 -18.86 -7.62 -6.20
C GLN A 162 -18.67 -9.12 -5.97
N CYS A 163 -18.67 -9.58 -4.71
CA CYS A 163 -18.60 -11.01 -4.40
C CYS A 163 -19.82 -11.76 -4.92
N LYS A 164 -21.02 -11.17 -4.82
CA LYS A 164 -22.25 -11.76 -5.36
C LYS A 164 -22.18 -11.86 -6.88
N GLU A 165 -21.74 -10.81 -7.57
CA GLU A 165 -21.57 -10.80 -9.02
C GLU A 165 -20.50 -11.81 -9.48
N VAL A 166 -19.41 -11.96 -8.73
CA VAL A 166 -18.41 -13.01 -9.01
C VAL A 166 -18.97 -14.41 -8.79
N LEU A 167 -19.79 -14.62 -7.75
CA LEU A 167 -20.45 -15.91 -7.50
C LEU A 167 -21.51 -16.23 -8.55
N ASP A 168 -22.33 -15.26 -8.93
CA ASP A 168 -23.35 -15.41 -9.97
C ASP A 168 -22.70 -15.73 -11.32
N ASN A 169 -21.61 -15.03 -11.67
CA ASN A 169 -20.81 -15.35 -12.84
C ASN A 169 -20.18 -16.73 -12.77
N LEU A 170 -19.68 -17.14 -11.59
CA LEU A 170 -19.12 -18.47 -11.39
C LEU A 170 -20.19 -19.55 -11.59
N ILE A 171 -21.38 -19.38 -11.02
CA ILE A 171 -22.52 -20.30 -11.18
C ILE A 171 -22.92 -20.40 -12.66
N VAL A 172 -23.00 -19.28 -13.37
CA VAL A 172 -23.28 -19.26 -14.82
C VAL A 172 -22.19 -20.00 -15.59
N THR A 173 -20.90 -19.77 -15.32
CA THR A 173 -19.80 -20.46 -16.01
C THR A 173 -19.71 -21.95 -15.69
N MET A 174 -20.14 -22.37 -14.49
CA MET A 174 -20.07 -23.76 -14.03
C MET A 174 -21.37 -24.53 -14.30
N SER A 175 -22.47 -23.84 -14.62
CA SER A 175 -23.76 -24.46 -14.99
C SER A 175 -23.66 -25.54 -16.07
N PRO A 176 -22.76 -25.43 -17.09
CA PRO A 176 -22.64 -26.45 -18.11
C PRO A 176 -21.93 -27.73 -17.61
N LEU A 177 -21.24 -27.68 -16.46
CA LEU A 177 -20.56 -28.85 -15.86
C LEU A 177 -21.52 -29.73 -15.05
N ASN A 178 -22.70 -29.22 -14.69
CA ASN A 178 -23.72 -29.95 -13.93
C ASN A 178 -24.70 -30.72 -14.81
N VAL A 179 -24.59 -30.59 -16.14
CA VAL A 179 -25.38 -31.37 -17.08
C VAL A 179 -24.46 -32.47 -17.63
N PRO A 180 -24.75 -33.77 -17.39
CA PRO A 180 -24.02 -34.86 -18.00
C PRO A 180 -24.36 -34.90 -19.49
N SER A 181 -23.78 -33.97 -20.25
CA SER A 181 -23.89 -33.93 -21.70
C SER A 181 -22.67 -34.64 -22.27
N GLN A 182 -22.91 -35.87 -22.73
CA GLN A 182 -21.97 -36.66 -23.50
C GLN A 182 -21.44 -35.79 -24.67
N GLY A 183 -20.13 -35.54 -24.69
CA GLY A 183 -19.42 -35.08 -25.90
C GLY A 183 -19.13 -33.59 -26.05
N GLN A 184 -19.36 -32.73 -25.06
CA GLN A 184 -18.90 -31.33 -25.15
C GLN A 184 -17.40 -31.25 -24.84
N ASN A 185 -16.57 -31.19 -25.87
CA ASN A 185 -15.13 -30.92 -25.74
C ASN A 185 -14.93 -29.51 -25.18
N TYR A 186 -14.68 -29.40 -23.87
CA TYR A 186 -14.32 -28.17 -23.14
C TYR A 186 -12.93 -27.63 -23.49
N TRP A 187 -12.63 -27.52 -24.79
CA TRP A 187 -11.36 -27.01 -25.30
C TRP A 187 -11.07 -25.58 -24.82
N PHE A 188 -12.12 -24.79 -24.56
CA PHE A 188 -12.03 -23.44 -24.04
C PHE A 188 -11.43 -23.38 -22.63
N PHE A 189 -11.79 -24.32 -21.75
CA PHE A 189 -11.26 -24.36 -20.38
C PHE A 189 -9.76 -24.69 -20.41
N GLY A 190 -9.37 -25.71 -21.18
CA GLY A 190 -7.96 -26.07 -21.36
C GLY A 190 -7.12 -24.92 -21.93
N ARG A 191 -7.66 -24.18 -22.90
CA ARG A 191 -7.00 -22.99 -23.46
C ARG A 191 -6.83 -21.89 -22.41
N HIS A 192 -7.87 -21.60 -21.63
CA HIS A 192 -7.81 -20.56 -20.60
C HIS A 192 -6.80 -20.90 -19.49
N VAL A 193 -6.78 -22.17 -19.04
CA VAL A 193 -5.81 -22.64 -18.05
C VAL A 193 -4.38 -22.51 -18.59
N THR A 194 -4.16 -22.91 -19.84
CA THR A 194 -2.84 -22.81 -20.49
C THR A 194 -2.37 -21.36 -20.60
N GLU A 195 -3.26 -20.46 -21.05
CA GLU A 195 -2.96 -19.03 -21.15
C GLU A 195 -2.63 -18.43 -19.78
N ARG A 196 -3.37 -18.80 -18.73
CA ARG A 196 -3.09 -18.37 -17.36
C ARG A 196 -1.74 -18.87 -16.86
N LEU A 197 -1.39 -20.13 -17.08
CA LEU A 197 -0.09 -20.67 -16.70
C LEU A 197 1.07 -19.98 -17.44
N ASN A 198 0.89 -19.62 -18.71
CA ASN A 198 1.92 -18.93 -19.50
C ASN A 198 2.19 -17.50 -19.03
N THR A 199 1.21 -16.85 -18.39
CA THR A 199 1.38 -15.50 -17.82
C THR A 199 2.02 -15.49 -16.42
N MET A 200 2.19 -16.66 -15.80
CA MET A 200 2.80 -16.81 -14.47
C MET A 200 4.33 -16.93 -14.54
N ARG A 201 5.01 -16.68 -13.42
CA ARG A 201 6.45 -16.98 -13.30
C ARG A 201 6.64 -18.50 -13.32
N LEU A 202 7.79 -18.97 -13.83
CA LEU A 202 8.07 -20.40 -14.01
C LEU A 202 7.90 -21.24 -12.74
N VAL A 203 8.23 -20.68 -11.57
CA VAL A 203 8.09 -21.38 -10.28
C VAL A 203 6.60 -21.52 -9.91
N ASP A 204 5.84 -20.44 -10.03
CA ASP A 204 4.41 -20.40 -9.71
C ASP A 204 3.60 -21.29 -10.66
N ALA A 205 3.93 -21.27 -11.96
CA ALA A 205 3.30 -22.11 -12.98
C ALA A 205 3.54 -23.62 -12.71
N LYS A 206 4.76 -24.00 -12.26
CA LYS A 206 5.08 -25.38 -11.89
C LYS A 206 4.29 -25.83 -10.66
N CYS A 207 4.15 -24.96 -9.65
CA CYS A 207 3.35 -25.25 -8.46
C CYS A 207 1.87 -25.42 -8.81
N ALA A 208 1.29 -24.46 -9.55
CA ALA A 208 -0.09 -24.51 -10.00
C ALA A 208 -0.39 -25.74 -10.86
N ARG A 209 0.51 -26.08 -11.80
CA ARG A 209 0.38 -27.31 -12.62
C ARG A 209 0.33 -28.58 -11.78
N ARG A 210 1.19 -28.68 -10.75
CA ARG A 210 1.22 -29.85 -9.87
C ARG A 210 -0.08 -30.01 -9.09
N GLU A 211 -0.64 -28.90 -8.63
CA GLU A 211 -1.91 -28.88 -7.89
C GLU A 211 -3.10 -29.23 -8.79
N ILE A 212 -3.15 -28.68 -10.01
CA ILE A 212 -4.18 -29.03 -11.02
C ILE A 212 -4.14 -30.54 -11.31
N LEU A 213 -2.95 -31.10 -11.57
CA LEU A 213 -2.81 -32.55 -11.82
C LEU A 213 -3.20 -33.39 -10.61
N LYS A 214 -2.93 -32.91 -9.40
CA LYS A 214 -3.34 -33.59 -8.16
C LYS A 214 -4.88 -33.63 -8.07
N LEU A 215 -5.55 -32.52 -8.34
CA LEU A 215 -7.02 -32.45 -8.30
C LEU A 215 -7.68 -33.33 -9.37
N LEU A 216 -7.12 -33.39 -10.58
CA LEU A 216 -7.64 -34.27 -11.63
C LEU A 216 -7.53 -35.74 -11.23
N LYS A 217 -6.39 -36.17 -10.67
CA LYS A 217 -6.19 -37.55 -10.18
C LYS A 217 -7.11 -37.91 -9.02
N THR A 218 -7.41 -36.96 -8.13
CA THR A 218 -8.34 -37.20 -7.02
C THR A 218 -9.77 -37.44 -7.51
N ASN A 219 -10.17 -36.81 -8.62
CA ASN A 219 -11.51 -36.97 -9.18
C ASN A 219 -11.66 -38.23 -10.06
N GLU A 220 -10.57 -38.81 -10.56
CA GLU A 220 -10.59 -40.10 -11.26
C GLU A 220 -10.83 -41.29 -10.32
N GLY A 221 -10.74 -41.11 -8.99
CA GLY A 221 -10.97 -42.16 -7.99
C GLY A 221 -12.39 -42.26 -7.43
N HIS A 222 -13.36 -41.51 -7.99
CA HIS A 222 -14.75 -41.50 -7.49
C HIS A 222 -15.79 -41.82 -8.56
N ILE A 223 -15.38 -42.51 -9.62
CA ILE A 223 -16.25 -43.15 -10.61
C ILE A 223 -15.76 -44.59 -10.69
N ASP A 224 -16.14 -45.43 -9.73
CA ASP A 224 -16.11 -46.91 -9.79
C ASP A 224 -16.47 -47.46 -8.40
N GLN A 225 -17.74 -47.35 -8.00
CA GLN A 225 -18.27 -48.21 -6.91
C GLN A 225 -19.78 -48.42 -6.85
N ASP A 226 -20.56 -48.00 -7.86
CA ASP A 226 -21.99 -48.29 -7.92
C ASP A 226 -22.35 -49.02 -9.23
N ASN A 227 -21.92 -50.27 -9.38
CA ASN A 227 -22.59 -51.28 -10.24
C ASN A 227 -21.97 -52.68 -10.12
N ILE A 228 -22.03 -53.28 -8.94
CA ILE A 228 -22.02 -54.75 -8.80
C ILE A 228 -22.96 -55.11 -7.65
N ASN A 229 -24.21 -55.41 -7.97
CA ASN A 229 -25.10 -56.41 -7.34
C ASN A 229 -26.56 -55.99 -7.54
N ASP A 230 -27.17 -56.47 -8.62
CA ASP A 230 -28.59 -56.84 -8.65
C ASP A 230 -28.89 -57.65 -9.93
N SER A 231 -28.47 -58.92 -9.91
CA SER A 231 -29.08 -59.99 -10.71
C SER A 231 -28.49 -61.33 -10.27
N LEU A 232 -29.07 -61.90 -9.19
CA LEU A 232 -29.15 -63.34 -8.90
C LEU A 232 -29.87 -63.51 -7.55
N CYS A 233 -31.20 -63.44 -7.55
CA CYS A 233 -32.11 -64.23 -6.71
C CYS A 233 -33.56 -63.74 -6.86
N SER A 234 -34.27 -64.28 -7.87
CA SER A 234 -35.64 -64.83 -7.82
C SER A 234 -36.12 -65.10 -9.24
#